data_AF-A0A8X6HXL1-F1
#
_entry.id   AF-A0A8X6HXL1-F1
#
_cell.length_a   1.000
_cell.length_b   1.000
_cell.length_c   1.000
_cell.angle_alpha   90.00
_cell.angle_beta   90.00
_cell.angle_gamma   90.00
#
_symmetry.space_group_name_H-M   'P 1'
#
loop_
_entity.id
_entity.type
_entity.pdbx_description
1 polymer ?
#
loop_
_entity_poly.entity_id
_entity_poly.type
_entity_poly.pdbx_seq_one_letter_code
_entity_poly.pdbx_strand_id
1 'polypeptide(L)'
;MKEELQGSEYLHIDETGHKNQGKRGWSWVITNKALKLLKVTESRGKKVLKSLLPEYDGIVVSDRYAVYNYFNRENRQICWAHLARDFERFAHSKNVEVSKIGQALKSLSNKVFVVDKAKKQNLIDNLRFYRLMRKIRKRVKHFLRKMTRVVNSTQASRMAAKMLRSEDMMWKFLRKPEVIETTNNLAERQIRRYVIYRKNSFFTWSERGERFVERMLSIFLTSRLNGQNPFQKLQNLVAVTA
;
A
#
# COMPACT_ATOMS: atom_id res chain seq x y z
N MET A 1 -18.25 8.49 -4.97
CA MET A 1 -16.96 7.75 -4.94
C MET A 1 -15.79 8.60 -4.48
N LYS A 2 -15.35 9.64 -5.21
CA LYS A 2 -14.20 10.46 -4.80
C LYS A 2 -14.43 11.15 -3.44
N GLU A 3 -15.56 11.82 -3.28
CA GLU A 3 -15.97 12.49 -2.03
C GLU A 3 -16.11 11.49 -0.86
N GLU A 4 -16.68 10.32 -1.11
CA GLU A 4 -16.82 9.27 -0.11
C GLU A 4 -15.46 8.68 0.33
N LEU A 5 -14.50 8.56 -0.60
CA LEU A 5 -13.12 8.21 -0.25
C LEU A 5 -12.42 9.33 0.53
N GLN A 6 -12.71 10.60 0.21
CA GLN A 6 -12.17 11.75 0.93
C GLN A 6 -12.63 11.77 2.39
N GLY A 7 -13.87 11.40 2.67
CA GLY A 7 -14.41 11.30 4.03
C GLY A 7 -14.11 9.98 4.75
N SER A 8 -13.34 9.07 4.14
CA SER A 8 -13.01 7.79 4.75
C SER A 8 -11.96 7.94 5.85
N GLU A 9 -12.11 7.23 6.97
CA GLU A 9 -11.08 7.21 8.03
C GLU A 9 -9.76 6.57 7.55
N TYR A 10 -9.84 5.72 6.53
CA TYR A 10 -8.76 4.83 6.13
C TYR A 10 -8.78 4.50 4.64
N LEU A 11 -7.61 4.61 3.99
CA LEU A 11 -7.40 4.33 2.58
C LEU A 11 -6.13 3.49 2.37
N HIS A 12 -6.19 2.66 1.33
CA HIS A 12 -5.06 2.02 0.68
C HIS A 12 -4.79 2.70 -0.65
N ILE A 13 -3.52 3.00 -0.93
CA ILE A 13 -3.12 3.66 -2.18
C ILE A 13 -1.93 2.94 -2.80
N ASP A 14 -2.01 2.71 -4.11
CA ASP A 14 -0.93 2.14 -4.92
C ASP A 14 -1.02 2.66 -6.36
N GLU A 15 0.05 2.51 -7.13
CA GLU A 15 0.13 2.99 -8.50
C GLU A 15 0.93 2.06 -9.42
N THR A 16 0.59 2.07 -10.70
CA THR A 16 1.25 1.23 -11.68
C THR A 16 1.32 1.95 -13.04
N GLY A 17 2.22 1.51 -13.92
CA GLY A 17 2.40 2.14 -15.23
C GLY A 17 1.18 1.97 -16.15
N HIS A 18 0.82 3.03 -16.86
CA HIS A 18 -0.17 3.02 -17.95
C HIS A 18 0.48 3.52 -19.24
N LYS A 19 -0.17 3.31 -20.37
CA LYS A 19 0.21 3.97 -21.64
C LYS A 19 -1.02 4.53 -22.34
N ASN A 20 -0.91 5.69 -22.94
CA ASN A 20 -1.94 6.24 -23.81
C ASN A 20 -1.29 6.65 -25.14
N GLN A 21 -1.71 6.03 -26.25
CA GLN A 21 -1.05 6.22 -27.55
C GLN A 21 0.47 6.02 -27.48
N GLY A 22 0.90 4.98 -26.74
CA GLY A 22 2.31 4.69 -26.49
C GLY A 22 3.01 5.62 -25.49
N LYS A 23 2.45 6.80 -25.16
CA LYS A 23 3.00 7.74 -24.18
C LYS A 23 2.85 7.19 -22.76
N ARG A 24 3.87 7.41 -21.93
CA ARG A 24 3.92 6.91 -20.56
C ARG A 24 2.93 7.64 -19.66
N GLY A 25 2.14 6.86 -18.92
CA GLY A 25 1.25 7.35 -17.87
C GLY A 25 1.27 6.43 -16.64
N TRP A 26 0.34 6.69 -15.73
CA TRP A 26 0.15 5.95 -14.47
C TRP A 26 -1.32 5.75 -14.17
N SER A 27 -1.64 4.59 -13.64
CA SER A 27 -2.94 4.31 -13.03
C SER A 27 -2.76 4.22 -11.52
N TRP A 28 -3.43 5.13 -10.83
CA TRP A 28 -3.55 5.19 -9.38
C TRP A 28 -4.78 4.40 -8.93
N VAL A 29 -4.62 3.63 -7.87
CA VAL A 29 -5.70 2.96 -7.17
C VAL A 29 -5.79 3.53 -5.77
N ILE A 30 -6.98 4.05 -5.43
CA ILE A 30 -7.33 4.50 -4.09
C ILE A 30 -8.52 3.67 -3.64
N THR A 31 -8.42 2.97 -2.52
CA THR A 31 -9.43 1.99 -2.12
C THR A 31 -9.55 1.86 -0.60
N ASN A 32 -10.75 1.59 -0.12
CA ASN A 32 -11.03 1.12 1.23
C ASN A 32 -11.82 -0.19 1.14
N LYS A 33 -12.43 -0.66 2.24
CA LYS A 33 -13.20 -1.91 2.25
C LYS A 33 -14.45 -1.90 1.37
N ALA A 34 -14.97 -0.72 1.01
CA ALA A 34 -16.24 -0.57 0.28
C ALA A 34 -16.06 -0.03 -1.15
N LEU A 35 -15.07 0.82 -1.37
CA LEU A 35 -14.88 1.57 -2.59
C LEU A 35 -13.51 1.33 -3.20
N LYS A 36 -13.48 1.44 -4.53
CA LYS A 36 -12.25 1.52 -5.29
C LYS A 36 -12.36 2.52 -6.41
N LEU A 37 -11.50 3.52 -6.36
CA LEU A 37 -11.29 4.48 -7.43
C LEU A 37 -10.01 4.13 -8.20
N LEU A 38 -10.15 4.07 -9.52
CA LEU A 38 -9.03 4.01 -10.46
C LEU A 38 -8.93 5.34 -11.19
N LYS A 39 -7.75 5.96 -11.18
CA LYS A 39 -7.46 7.21 -11.89
C LYS A 39 -6.24 7.03 -12.79
N VAL A 40 -6.40 7.26 -14.07
CA VAL A 40 -5.32 7.34 -15.05
C VAL A 40 -4.83 8.78 -15.14
N THR A 41 -3.51 8.95 -15.16
CA THR A 41 -2.86 10.27 -15.18
C THR A 41 -1.54 10.20 -15.93
N GLU A 42 -1.08 11.34 -16.43
CA GLU A 42 0.26 11.49 -17.02
C GLU A 42 1.36 11.69 -15.97
N SER A 43 1.07 11.55 -14.68
CA SER A 43 2.06 11.79 -13.62
C SER A 43 1.91 10.85 -12.44
N ARG A 44 3.04 10.44 -11.86
CA ARG A 44 3.10 9.77 -10.55
C ARG A 44 3.56 10.70 -9.41
N GLY A 45 3.50 12.01 -9.64
CA GLY A 45 4.00 13.02 -8.71
C GLY A 45 2.96 13.44 -7.66
N LYS A 46 3.45 14.18 -6.66
CA LYS A 46 2.65 14.70 -5.53
C LYS A 46 1.41 15.48 -5.99
N LYS A 47 1.49 16.17 -7.14
CA LYS A 47 0.37 16.94 -7.72
C LYS A 47 -0.89 16.09 -7.95
N VAL A 48 -0.73 14.80 -8.27
CA VAL A 48 -1.87 13.91 -8.47
C VAL A 48 -2.55 13.60 -7.15
N LEU A 49 -1.78 13.26 -6.11
CA LEU A 49 -2.34 13.05 -4.77
C LEU A 49 -3.05 14.31 -4.24
N LYS A 50 -2.46 15.50 -4.42
CA LYS A 50 -3.09 16.77 -4.02
C LYS A 50 -4.43 17.02 -4.73
N SER A 51 -4.55 16.62 -5.99
CA SER A 51 -5.79 16.75 -6.76
C SER A 51 -6.83 15.69 -6.38
N LEU A 52 -6.39 14.46 -6.13
CA LEU A 52 -7.27 13.33 -5.82
C LEU A 52 -7.77 13.33 -4.38
N LEU A 53 -6.90 13.69 -3.44
CA LEU A 53 -7.14 13.65 -2.00
C LEU A 53 -6.64 14.95 -1.35
N PRO A 54 -7.20 16.12 -1.72
CA PRO A 54 -6.82 17.39 -1.13
C PRO A 54 -7.10 17.35 0.38
N GLU A 55 -6.10 17.70 1.20
CA GLU A 55 -6.28 17.84 2.66
C GLU A 55 -6.86 16.60 3.37
N TYR A 56 -6.66 15.42 2.79
CA TYR A 56 -7.10 14.17 3.40
C TYR A 56 -6.37 13.92 4.72
N ASP A 57 -7.13 13.76 5.80
CA ASP A 57 -6.65 13.62 7.18
C ASP A 57 -6.79 12.19 7.72
N GLY A 58 -7.46 11.30 7.00
CA GLY A 58 -7.53 9.88 7.35
C GLY A 58 -6.19 9.16 7.15
N ILE A 59 -6.15 7.89 7.57
CA ILE A 59 -4.94 7.06 7.52
C ILE A 59 -4.74 6.49 6.12
N VAL A 60 -3.50 6.56 5.61
CA VAL A 60 -3.09 5.98 4.33
C VAL A 60 -2.14 4.81 4.57
N VAL A 61 -2.52 3.63 4.08
CA VAL A 61 -1.63 2.49 3.91
C VAL A 61 -1.05 2.50 2.51
N SER A 62 0.27 2.59 2.41
CA SER A 62 0.98 2.56 1.15
C SER A 62 2.38 1.98 1.30
N ASP A 63 3.12 1.89 0.21
CA ASP A 63 4.53 1.52 0.25
C ASP A 63 5.41 2.69 0.77
N ARG A 64 6.73 2.60 0.55
CA ARG A 64 7.69 3.64 0.95
C ARG A 64 8.03 4.63 -0.17
N TYR A 65 7.25 4.70 -1.23
CA TYR A 65 7.50 5.66 -2.29
C TYR A 65 7.38 7.10 -1.75
N ALA A 66 8.38 7.92 -2.07
CA ALA A 66 8.54 9.25 -1.49
C ALA A 66 7.36 10.20 -1.77
N VAL A 67 6.58 9.95 -2.83
CA VAL A 67 5.39 10.74 -3.16
C VAL A 67 4.37 10.74 -2.03
N TYR A 68 4.27 9.62 -1.30
CA TYR A 68 3.33 9.47 -0.21
C TYR A 68 3.69 10.28 1.03
N ASN A 69 4.90 10.87 1.10
CA ASN A 69 5.24 11.88 2.12
C ASN A 69 4.44 13.18 1.95
N TYR A 70 3.56 13.26 0.95
CA TYR A 70 2.48 14.25 0.90
C TYR A 70 1.60 14.19 2.15
N PHE A 71 1.22 12.98 2.59
CA PHE A 71 0.36 12.80 3.76
C PHE A 71 1.17 13.00 5.04
N ASN A 72 0.49 13.48 6.09
CA ASN A 72 1.09 13.64 7.41
C ASN A 72 1.63 12.29 7.90
N ARG A 73 2.85 12.29 8.46
CA ARG A 73 3.49 11.10 9.03
C ARG A 73 2.63 10.40 10.07
N GLU A 74 1.82 11.15 10.81
CA GLU A 74 0.90 10.59 11.80
C GLU A 74 -0.21 9.73 11.19
N ASN A 75 -0.53 10.00 9.93
CA ASN A 75 -1.61 9.38 9.17
C ASN A 75 -1.07 8.37 8.14
N ARG A 76 0.17 7.89 8.29
CA ARG A 76 0.79 6.96 7.34
C ARG A 76 1.18 5.65 7.98
N GLN A 77 0.63 4.56 7.44
CA GLN A 77 1.07 3.20 7.74
C GLN A 77 1.86 2.64 6.55
N ILE A 78 3.14 2.33 6.76
CA ILE A 78 3.98 1.69 5.75
C ILE A 78 3.63 0.21 5.64
N CYS A 79 3.43 -0.28 4.42
CA CYS A 79 3.15 -1.68 4.14
C CYS A 79 4.29 -2.61 4.60
N TRP A 80 3.98 -3.51 5.54
CA TRP A 80 4.94 -4.51 6.01
C TRP A 80 5.35 -5.54 4.95
N ALA A 81 4.51 -5.81 3.95
CA ALA A 81 4.88 -6.73 2.87
C ALA A 81 6.06 -6.17 2.05
N HIS A 82 6.12 -4.85 1.86
CA HIS A 82 7.25 -4.18 1.21
C HIS A 82 8.51 -4.21 2.10
N LEU A 83 8.36 -3.96 3.40
CA LEU A 83 9.47 -4.06 4.36
C LEU A 83 10.05 -5.48 4.41
N ALA A 84 9.19 -6.50 4.46
CA ALA A 84 9.60 -7.90 4.45
C ALA A 84 10.37 -8.28 3.17
N ARG A 85 9.95 -7.77 2.00
CA ARG A 85 10.67 -7.95 0.74
C ARG A 85 12.07 -7.29 0.77
N ASP A 86 12.21 -6.13 1.39
CA ASP A 86 13.53 -5.50 1.55
C ASP A 86 14.41 -6.27 2.55
N PHE A 87 13.83 -6.82 3.62
CA PHE A 87 14.56 -7.66 4.56
C PHE A 87 15.00 -8.99 3.92
N GLU A 88 14.17 -9.56 3.06
CA GLU A 88 14.55 -10.69 2.20
C GLU A 88 15.78 -10.33 1.36
N ARG A 89 15.74 -9.20 0.63
CA ARG A 89 16.89 -8.76 -0.17
C ARG A 89 18.17 -8.59 0.66
N PHE A 90 18.06 -8.09 1.89
CA PHE A 90 19.22 -8.05 2.80
C PHE A 90 19.70 -9.46 3.15
N ALA A 91 18.79 -10.39 3.44
CA ALA A 91 19.14 -11.77 3.78
C ALA A 91 19.89 -12.49 2.65
N HIS A 92 19.61 -12.14 1.39
CA HIS A 92 20.29 -12.68 0.19
C HIS A 92 21.49 -11.84 -0.26
N SER A 93 21.97 -10.90 0.56
CA SER A 93 23.16 -10.11 0.23
C SER A 93 24.42 -10.98 0.16
N LYS A 94 25.31 -10.68 -0.78
CA LYS A 94 26.66 -11.28 -0.84
C LYS A 94 27.55 -10.86 0.35
N ASN A 95 27.26 -9.71 0.98
CA ASN A 95 27.96 -9.31 2.19
C ASN A 95 27.43 -10.12 3.37
N VAL A 96 28.30 -10.91 3.99
CA VAL A 96 27.96 -11.87 5.07
C VAL A 96 27.29 -11.18 6.26
N GLU A 97 27.75 -9.98 6.66
CA GLU A 97 27.16 -9.27 7.79
C GLU A 97 25.76 -8.72 7.45
N VAL A 98 25.59 -8.16 6.24
CA VAL A 98 24.27 -7.73 5.74
C VAL A 98 23.31 -8.91 5.69
N SER A 99 23.75 -10.07 5.17
CA SER A 99 22.96 -11.29 5.12
C SER A 99 22.50 -11.73 6.50
N LYS A 100 23.41 -11.82 7.48
CA LYS A 100 23.08 -12.20 8.87
C LYS A 100 22.04 -11.26 9.49
N ILE A 101 22.20 -9.95 9.33
CA ILE A 101 21.23 -8.97 9.84
C ILE A 101 19.90 -9.07 9.08
N GLY A 102 19.95 -9.26 7.77
CA GLY A 102 18.79 -9.45 6.91
C GLY A 102 17.96 -10.66 7.29
N GLN A 103 18.60 -11.80 7.58
CA GLN A 103 17.93 -13.01 8.06
C GLN A 103 17.21 -12.76 9.40
N ALA A 104 17.85 -12.03 10.32
CA ALA A 104 17.22 -11.66 11.58
C ALA A 104 16.00 -10.73 11.36
N LEU A 105 16.11 -9.75 10.47
CA LEU A 105 15.01 -8.86 10.10
C LEU A 105 13.86 -9.61 9.40
N LYS A 106 14.16 -10.53 8.50
CA LYS A 106 13.20 -11.43 7.83
C LYS A 106 12.43 -12.28 8.85
N SER A 107 13.13 -12.87 9.82
CA SER A 107 12.50 -13.63 10.91
C SER A 107 11.56 -12.74 11.73
N LEU A 108 11.96 -11.49 12.00
CA LEU A 108 11.12 -10.53 12.72
C LEU A 108 9.89 -10.09 11.91
N SER A 109 10.00 -9.87 10.59
CA SER A 109 8.82 -9.57 9.77
C SER A 109 7.85 -10.73 9.71
N ASN A 110 8.33 -11.97 9.64
CA ASN A 110 7.47 -13.15 9.74
C ASN A 110 6.71 -13.18 11.08
N LYS A 111 7.38 -12.83 12.18
CA LYS A 111 6.74 -12.70 13.50
C LYS A 111 5.68 -11.60 13.54
N VAL A 112 5.88 -10.48 12.86
CA VAL A 112 4.83 -9.43 12.73
C VAL A 112 3.58 -10.04 12.11
N PHE A 113 3.70 -10.74 10.98
CA PHE A 113 2.54 -11.34 10.31
C PHE A 113 1.86 -12.44 11.13
N VAL A 114 2.63 -13.29 11.81
CA VAL A 114 2.07 -14.34 12.68
C VAL A 114 1.28 -13.71 13.83
N VAL A 115 1.84 -12.71 14.51
CA VAL A 115 1.18 -12.06 15.65
C VAL A 115 -0.04 -11.25 15.19
N ASP A 116 0.04 -10.55 14.07
CA ASP A 116 -1.10 -9.82 13.47
C ASP A 116 -2.23 -10.77 13.08
N LYS A 117 -1.90 -11.90 12.42
CA LYS A 117 -2.88 -12.92 12.06
C LYS A 117 -3.54 -13.53 13.30
N ALA A 118 -2.75 -13.89 14.32
CA ALA A 118 -3.27 -14.44 15.56
C ALA A 118 -4.23 -13.45 16.26
N LYS A 119 -3.92 -12.15 16.23
CA LYS A 119 -4.79 -11.11 16.78
C LYS A 119 -6.11 -11.01 16.00
N LYS A 120 -6.06 -10.99 14.67
CA LYS A 120 -7.26 -10.94 13.81
C LYS A 120 -8.15 -12.17 13.93
N GLN A 121 -7.56 -13.31 14.30
CA GLN A 121 -8.26 -14.57 14.57
C GLN A 121 -8.68 -14.73 16.03
N ASN A 122 -8.50 -13.69 16.88
CA ASN A 122 -8.79 -13.72 18.32
C ASN A 122 -8.08 -14.85 19.09
N LEU A 123 -6.95 -15.35 18.59
CA LEU A 123 -6.15 -16.39 19.24
C LEU A 123 -5.26 -15.87 20.38
N ILE A 124 -5.10 -14.54 20.46
CA ILE A 124 -4.34 -13.87 21.52
C ILE A 124 -5.10 -12.61 21.97
N ASP A 125 -5.03 -12.32 23.27
CA ASP A 125 -5.59 -11.09 23.84
C ASP A 125 -4.78 -9.83 23.46
N ASN A 126 -5.36 -8.66 23.78
CA ASN A 126 -4.74 -7.35 23.53
C ASN A 126 -3.39 -7.20 24.25
N LEU A 127 -3.30 -7.60 25.52
CA LEU A 127 -2.08 -7.45 26.34
C LEU A 127 -0.91 -8.22 25.71
N ARG A 128 -1.14 -9.48 25.33
CA ARG A 128 -0.17 -10.36 24.67
C ARG A 128 0.21 -9.83 23.30
N PHE A 129 -0.75 -9.37 22.51
CA PHE A 129 -0.51 -8.73 21.21
C PHE A 129 0.45 -7.53 21.32
N TYR A 130 0.11 -6.55 22.16
CA TYR A 130 0.94 -5.35 22.34
C TYR A 130 2.30 -5.66 22.95
N ARG A 131 2.38 -6.60 23.90
CA ARG A 131 3.65 -7.04 24.49
C ARG A 131 4.58 -7.64 23.44
N LEU A 132 4.06 -8.50 22.56
CA LEU A 132 4.84 -9.13 21.48
C LEU A 132 5.25 -8.08 20.43
N MET A 133 4.32 -7.25 19.96
CA MET A 133 4.62 -6.20 18.97
C MET A 133 5.67 -5.21 19.48
N ARG A 134 5.61 -4.80 20.75
CA ARG A 134 6.63 -3.95 21.38
C ARG A 134 8.02 -4.60 21.38
N LYS A 135 8.11 -5.90 21.69
CA LYS A 135 9.38 -6.65 21.64
C LYS A 135 9.92 -6.74 20.21
N ILE A 136 9.06 -7.04 19.24
CA ILE A 136 9.45 -7.10 17.82
C ILE A 136 9.93 -5.73 17.34
N ARG A 137 9.19 -4.65 17.62
CA ARG A 137 9.55 -3.27 17.28
C ARG A 137 10.94 -2.88 17.79
N LYS A 138 11.23 -3.15 19.07
CA LYS A 138 12.56 -2.90 19.65
C LYS A 138 13.68 -3.65 18.90
N ARG A 139 13.44 -4.92 18.57
CA ARG A 139 14.42 -5.75 17.84
C ARG A 139 14.63 -5.29 16.40
N VAL A 140 13.56 -4.96 15.68
CA VAL A 140 13.65 -4.40 14.31
C VAL A 140 14.49 -3.13 14.33
N LYS A 141 14.21 -2.19 15.24
CA LYS A 141 14.99 -0.96 15.40
C LYS A 141 16.47 -1.23 15.71
N HIS A 142 16.75 -2.20 16.57
CA HIS A 142 18.12 -2.62 16.88
C HIS A 142 18.87 -3.12 15.64
N PHE A 143 18.29 -4.06 14.90
CA PHE A 143 18.95 -4.62 13.71
C PHE A 143 19.08 -3.61 12.57
N LEU A 144 18.12 -2.70 12.40
CA LEU A 144 18.26 -1.59 11.44
C LEU A 144 19.42 -0.65 11.83
N ARG A 145 19.59 -0.32 13.12
CA ARG A 145 20.75 0.45 13.60
C ARG A 145 22.06 -0.30 13.37
N LYS A 146 22.09 -1.62 13.59
CA LYS A 146 23.27 -2.42 13.27
C LYS A 146 23.58 -2.36 11.77
N MET A 147 22.57 -2.52 10.91
CA MET A 147 22.72 -2.44 9.45
C MET A 147 23.35 -1.11 9.00
N THR A 148 23.01 0.01 9.65
CA THR A 148 23.60 1.33 9.28
C THR A 148 25.12 1.42 9.50
N ARG A 149 25.70 0.53 10.30
CA ARG A 149 27.13 0.54 10.68
C ARG A 149 27.96 -0.49 9.93
N VAL A 150 27.34 -1.31 9.07
CA VAL A 150 28.05 -2.35 8.32
C VAL A 150 28.92 -1.70 7.25
N VAL A 151 30.22 -2.00 7.30
CA VAL A 151 31.22 -1.47 6.36
C VAL A 151 31.03 -2.10 4.98
N ASN A 152 31.42 -1.39 3.92
CA ASN A 152 31.32 -1.86 2.53
C ASN A 152 29.90 -2.29 2.12
N SER A 153 28.87 -1.64 2.68
CA SER A 153 27.46 -1.98 2.42
C SER A 153 26.57 -0.75 2.20
N THR A 154 27.12 0.27 1.54
CA THR A 154 26.52 1.62 1.37
C THR A 154 25.03 1.61 1.01
N GLN A 155 24.59 0.74 0.10
CA GLN A 155 23.18 0.64 -0.28
C GLN A 155 22.29 0.14 0.88
N ALA A 156 22.70 -0.93 1.57
CA ALA A 156 21.99 -1.50 2.70
C ALA A 156 21.95 -0.51 3.88
N SER A 157 23.08 0.12 4.21
CA SER A 157 23.19 1.13 5.27
C SER A 157 22.27 2.33 5.00
N ARG A 158 22.27 2.86 3.77
CA ARG A 158 21.37 3.96 3.38
C ARG A 158 19.90 3.56 3.46
N MET A 159 19.55 2.35 3.04
CA MET A 159 18.18 1.84 3.10
C MET A 159 17.70 1.68 4.55
N ALA A 160 18.53 1.10 5.42
CA ALA A 160 18.25 0.96 6.84
C ALA A 160 18.10 2.33 7.53
N ALA A 161 18.95 3.31 7.20
CA ALA A 161 18.82 4.67 7.70
C ALA A 161 17.49 5.33 7.27
N LYS A 162 17.06 5.11 6.02
CA LYS A 162 15.74 5.57 5.54
C LYS A 162 14.59 4.90 6.30
N MET A 163 14.68 3.59 6.58
CA MET A 163 13.69 2.86 7.38
C MET A 163 13.63 3.39 8.82
N LEU A 164 14.78 3.66 9.45
CA LEU A 164 14.82 4.27 10.79
C LEU A 164 14.17 5.65 10.84
N ARG A 165 14.33 6.48 9.79
CA ARG A 165 13.65 7.78 9.68
C ARG A 165 12.14 7.68 9.46
N SER A 166 11.62 6.49 9.14
CA SER A 166 10.21 6.22 8.91
C SER A 166 9.63 5.21 9.90
N GLU A 167 10.34 4.95 11.00
CA GLU A 167 10.05 3.85 11.92
C GLU A 167 8.68 4.00 12.60
N ASP A 168 8.31 5.22 12.98
CA ASP A 168 6.98 5.58 13.48
C ASP A 168 5.84 5.15 12.54
N MET A 169 6.02 5.39 11.23
CA MET A 169 5.05 5.05 10.19
C MET A 169 4.95 3.53 9.95
N MET A 170 5.95 2.74 10.35
CA MET A 170 5.87 1.27 10.22
C MET A 170 4.86 0.65 11.18
N TRP A 171 4.49 1.31 12.27
CA TRP A 171 3.72 0.71 13.37
C TRP A 171 2.40 1.42 13.67
N LYS A 172 1.91 2.31 12.80
CA LYS A 172 0.63 3.03 13.00
C LYS A 172 -0.56 2.09 13.14
N PHE A 173 -0.51 0.91 12.52
CA PHE A 173 -1.56 -0.11 12.64
C PHE A 173 -1.82 -0.55 14.08
N LEU A 174 -0.83 -0.41 14.97
CA LEU A 174 -1.01 -0.72 16.39
C LEU A 174 -1.98 0.23 17.11
N ARG A 175 -2.26 1.42 16.55
CA ARG A 175 -3.21 2.38 17.15
C ARG A 175 -4.65 1.85 17.13
N LYS A 176 -5.06 1.24 16.02
CA LYS A 176 -6.38 0.67 15.78
C LYS A 176 -6.23 -0.60 14.92
N PRO A 177 -5.73 -1.73 15.49
CA PRO A 177 -5.39 -2.94 14.74
C PRO A 177 -6.60 -3.62 14.05
N GLU A 178 -7.81 -3.30 14.50
CA GLU A 178 -9.09 -3.72 13.89
C GLU A 178 -9.47 -2.91 12.63
N VAL A 179 -8.97 -1.67 12.51
CA VAL A 179 -9.26 -0.78 11.37
C VAL A 179 -8.10 -0.74 10.37
N ILE A 180 -6.88 -0.48 10.87
CA ILE A 180 -5.71 -0.19 10.05
C ILE A 180 -5.01 -1.50 9.70
N GLU A 181 -4.88 -1.81 8.41
CA GLU A 181 -4.14 -3.00 8.01
C GLU A 181 -2.62 -2.82 8.07
N THR A 182 -1.94 -3.88 8.49
CA THR A 182 -0.48 -4.04 8.48
C THR A 182 0.13 -4.00 7.07
N THR A 183 -0.66 -4.27 6.03
CA THR A 183 -0.22 -4.42 4.63
C THR A 183 -1.10 -3.66 3.67
N ASN A 184 -0.55 -3.27 2.51
CA ASN A 184 -1.31 -2.67 1.42
C ASN A 184 -1.97 -3.69 0.49
N ASN A 185 -2.27 -4.89 1.00
CA ASN A 185 -2.74 -6.01 0.18
C ASN A 185 -4.04 -5.69 -0.55
N LEU A 186 -4.90 -4.84 0.02
CA LEU A 186 -6.11 -4.41 -0.64
C LEU A 186 -5.78 -3.67 -1.95
N ALA A 187 -5.02 -2.58 -1.92
CA ALA A 187 -4.61 -1.88 -3.15
C ALA A 187 -3.82 -2.80 -4.10
N GLU A 188 -2.91 -3.64 -3.61
CA GLU A 188 -2.14 -4.57 -4.45
C GLU A 188 -3.03 -5.63 -5.16
N ARG A 189 -4.04 -6.18 -4.48
CA ARG A 189 -5.02 -7.10 -5.12
C ARG A 189 -5.84 -6.36 -6.16
N GLN A 190 -6.22 -5.14 -5.82
CA GLN A 190 -7.05 -4.30 -6.65
C GLN A 190 -6.29 -3.83 -7.92
N ILE A 191 -5.03 -3.44 -7.80
CA ILE A 191 -4.21 -3.01 -8.94
C ILE A 191 -3.95 -4.18 -9.89
N ARG A 192 -3.79 -5.40 -9.39
CA ARG A 192 -3.61 -6.61 -10.21
C ARG A 192 -4.73 -6.82 -11.23
N ARG A 193 -5.98 -6.46 -10.89
CA ARG A 193 -7.11 -6.56 -11.83
C ARG A 193 -6.95 -5.60 -13.01
N TYR A 194 -6.49 -4.38 -12.76
CA TYR A 194 -6.15 -3.43 -13.82
C TYR A 194 -4.92 -3.88 -14.62
N VAL A 195 -3.91 -4.47 -13.97
CA VAL A 195 -2.75 -5.05 -14.67
C VAL A 195 -3.17 -6.16 -15.65
N ILE A 196 -4.14 -6.99 -15.28
CA ILE A 196 -4.69 -8.02 -16.17
C ILE A 196 -5.45 -7.35 -17.33
N TYR A 197 -6.35 -6.41 -17.03
CA TYR A 197 -7.09 -5.66 -18.04
C TYR A 197 -6.17 -5.05 -19.11
N ARG A 198 -5.17 -4.27 -18.70
CA ARG A 198 -4.30 -3.56 -19.65
C ARG A 198 -3.42 -4.50 -20.49
N LYS A 199 -3.12 -5.72 -20.00
CA LYS A 199 -2.39 -6.74 -20.76
C LYS A 199 -3.25 -7.33 -21.88
N ASN A 200 -4.54 -7.49 -21.64
CA ASN A 200 -5.46 -8.07 -22.62
C ASN A 200 -6.03 -7.01 -23.58
N SER A 201 -6.17 -5.76 -23.14
CA SER A 201 -6.78 -4.68 -23.91
C SER A 201 -5.79 -3.67 -24.49
N PHE A 202 -4.48 -3.92 -24.37
CA PHE A 202 -3.40 -3.10 -24.96
C PHE A 202 -3.45 -1.60 -24.62
N PHE A 203 -3.76 -1.28 -23.36
CA PHE A 203 -3.87 0.09 -22.83
C PHE A 203 -4.93 0.96 -23.55
N THR A 204 -4.73 2.29 -23.62
CA THR A 204 -5.69 3.24 -24.22
C THR A 204 -5.06 4.02 -25.38
N TRP A 205 -5.91 4.58 -26.23
CA TRP A 205 -5.52 5.34 -27.42
C TRP A 205 -6.20 6.72 -27.54
N SER A 206 -6.92 7.15 -26.50
CA SER A 206 -7.57 8.46 -26.45
C SER A 206 -7.91 8.82 -25.01
N GLU A 207 -8.08 10.12 -24.75
CA GLU A 207 -8.57 10.62 -23.45
C GLU A 207 -9.96 10.04 -23.12
N ARG A 208 -10.82 9.86 -24.13
CA ARG A 208 -12.11 9.16 -23.97
C ARG A 208 -11.91 7.72 -23.48
N GLY A 209 -10.93 7.00 -24.02
CA GLY A 209 -10.58 5.65 -23.60
C GLY A 209 -10.08 5.61 -22.15
N GLU A 210 -9.25 6.57 -21.73
CA GLU A 210 -8.82 6.68 -20.34
C GLU A 210 -10.00 6.90 -19.40
N ARG A 211 -10.89 7.87 -19.70
CA ARG A 211 -12.11 8.13 -18.92
C ARG A 211 -13.01 6.90 -18.82
N PHE A 212 -13.13 6.14 -19.92
CA PHE A 212 -13.89 4.88 -19.93
C PHE A 212 -13.27 3.86 -18.96
N VAL A 213 -11.96 3.63 -19.05
CA VAL A 213 -11.24 2.68 -18.18
C VAL A 213 -11.37 3.08 -16.71
N GLU A 214 -11.17 4.36 -16.38
CA GLU A 214 -11.32 4.89 -15.03
C GLU A 214 -12.71 4.57 -14.45
N ARG A 215 -13.78 4.97 -15.16
CA ARG A 215 -15.16 4.82 -14.68
C ARG A 215 -15.57 3.36 -14.60
N MET A 216 -15.37 2.60 -15.68
CA MET A 216 -15.83 1.22 -15.77
C MET A 216 -15.10 0.32 -14.77
N LEU A 217 -13.78 0.44 -14.64
CA LEU A 217 -13.04 -0.36 -13.66
C LEU A 217 -13.33 0.06 -12.22
N SER A 218 -13.56 1.35 -11.95
CA SER A 218 -13.96 1.80 -10.62
C SER A 218 -15.31 1.20 -10.21
N ILE A 219 -16.32 1.27 -11.08
CA ILE A 219 -17.66 0.70 -10.83
C ILE A 219 -17.57 -0.82 -10.71
N PHE A 220 -16.90 -1.48 -11.67
CA PHE A 220 -16.80 -2.93 -11.69
C PHE A 220 -16.12 -3.47 -10.44
N LEU A 221 -14.98 -2.90 -10.07
CA LEU A 221 -14.17 -3.41 -8.97
C LEU A 221 -14.78 -3.05 -7.61
N THR A 222 -15.46 -1.91 -7.50
CA THR A 222 -16.28 -1.56 -6.33
C THR A 222 -17.45 -2.52 -6.16
N SER A 223 -18.19 -2.81 -7.23
CA SER A 223 -19.33 -3.75 -7.17
C SER A 223 -18.86 -5.14 -6.73
N ARG A 224 -17.76 -5.63 -7.32
CA ARG A 224 -17.16 -6.92 -6.93
C ARG A 224 -16.66 -6.93 -5.50
N LEU A 225 -16.12 -5.81 -5.00
CA LEU A 225 -15.64 -5.69 -3.62
C LEU A 225 -16.80 -5.85 -2.62
N ASN A 226 -17.97 -5.32 -2.97
CA ASN A 226 -19.18 -5.39 -2.14
C ASN A 226 -20.05 -6.64 -2.40
N GLY A 227 -19.55 -7.62 -3.17
CA GLY A 227 -20.33 -8.83 -3.52
C GLY A 227 -21.53 -8.58 -4.43
N GLN A 228 -21.60 -7.40 -5.08
CA GLN A 228 -22.69 -7.00 -5.96
C GLN A 228 -22.42 -7.41 -7.41
N ASN A 229 -23.50 -7.59 -8.19
CA ASN A 229 -23.40 -7.80 -9.63
C ASN A 229 -23.01 -6.47 -10.33
N PRO A 230 -21.83 -6.39 -10.98
CA PRO A 230 -21.39 -5.16 -11.64
C PRO A 230 -22.28 -4.72 -12.81
N PHE A 231 -22.85 -5.68 -13.55
CA PHE A 231 -23.71 -5.39 -14.69
C PHE A 231 -25.02 -4.74 -14.24
N GLN A 232 -25.65 -5.31 -13.20
CA GLN A 232 -26.85 -4.72 -12.61
C GLN A 232 -26.57 -3.30 -12.08
N LYS A 233 -25.43 -3.09 -11.43
CA LYS A 233 -25.04 -1.76 -10.94
C LYS A 233 -24.92 -0.75 -12.09
N LEU A 234 -24.34 -1.15 -13.22
CA LEU A 234 -24.22 -0.32 -14.41
C LEU A 234 -25.59 -0.02 -15.03
N GLN A 235 -26.46 -1.01 -15.17
CA GLN A 235 -27.82 -0.82 -15.68
C GLN A 235 -28.58 0.21 -14.84
N ASN A 236 -28.53 0.09 -13.51
CA ASN A 236 -29.21 1.03 -12.61
C ASN A 236 -28.65 2.45 -12.74
N LEU A 237 -27.34 2.61 -12.91
CA LEU A 237 -26.74 3.94 -13.09
C LEU A 237 -27.17 4.60 -14.39
N VAL A 238 -27.24 3.83 -15.49
CA VAL A 238 -27.67 4.36 -16.79
C VAL A 238 -29.16 4.72 -16.76
N ALA A 239 -30.00 3.90 -16.14
CA ALA A 239 -31.45 4.11 -16.05
C ALA A 239 -31.83 5.38 -15.26
N VAL A 240 -31.01 5.80 -14.29
CA VAL A 240 -31.24 7.04 -13.49
C VAL A 240 -30.82 8.30 -14.25
N THR A 241 -29.97 8.16 -15.27
CA THR A 241 -29.47 9.29 -16.09
C THR A 241 -30.19 9.45 -17.43
N ALA A 242 -31.15 8.57 -17.73
CA ALA A 242 -32.00 8.63 -18.92
C ALA A 242 -33.34 9.27 -18.55
#